data_AF-A0A945MCA3-F1
#
_entry.id   AF-A0A945MCA3-F1
#
_cell.length_a   1.000
_cell.length_b   1.000
_cell.length_c   1.000
_cell.angle_alpha   90.00
_cell.angle_beta   90.00
_cell.angle_gamma   90.00
#
_symmetry.space_group_name_H-M   'P 1'
#
loop_
_entity.id
_entity.type
_entity.pdbx_description
1 polymer ?
#
loop_
_entity_poly.entity_id
_entity_poly.type
_entity_poly.pdbx_seq_one_letter_code
_entity_poly.pdbx_strand_id
1 'polypeptide(L)'
;MIKLEKQNLDVPSLHLRNALLESVEHHLVSDVPVGVFLSAGLDSSSILAYASEISKGPIETITLNFDEFSGSHADESPLAKEVAGLFQSNHHASTIDAEDFSTIKSSLIESMDQPSIDGVNTYFVAREASRKGLKVALSGVGGDEIFGGYDTFKQVPSIVKNIGWIPGIRNFGRVFRKISGPLLKQLTSPKYASLFEYSSDYGSAYILRRGLFLPWELPEFLDKTFVEEGWKNLNLNNMVNESIDGISLPKNKVSALESQWYMKNQLLRDADWAGMAHSCEIRTPLIDSFLFKKIAGRAFNKTDMAGGLKRPLPNKLINRPKTGFAIPVQDWILSGRTDEVVDRGIRGWAKIVYKENFVT
;
A
#
# COMPACT_ATOMS: atom_id res chain seq x y z
N MET A 1 17.38 9.36 -35.99
CA MET A 1 16.42 8.25 -36.13
C MET A 1 16.95 7.06 -35.33
N ILE A 2 16.51 6.90 -34.09
CA ILE A 2 16.83 5.72 -33.28
C ILE A 2 15.83 4.64 -33.70
N LYS A 3 16.31 3.54 -34.27
CA LYS A 3 15.49 2.35 -34.54
C LYS A 3 15.00 1.81 -33.19
N LEU A 4 13.73 2.05 -32.88
CA LEU A 4 13.02 1.32 -31.82
C LEU A 4 12.87 -0.12 -32.32
N GLU A 5 13.71 -1.02 -31.83
CA GLU A 5 13.46 -2.46 -31.97
C GLU A 5 12.11 -2.75 -31.31
N LYS A 6 11.15 -3.24 -32.11
CA LYS A 6 9.90 -3.78 -31.59
C LYS A 6 10.27 -4.96 -30.69
N GLN A 7 10.18 -4.78 -29.38
CA GLN A 7 10.15 -5.91 -28.45
C GLN A 7 9.03 -6.84 -28.92
N ASN A 8 9.37 -8.09 -29.28
CA ASN A 8 8.40 -9.13 -29.61
C ASN A 8 7.71 -9.57 -28.32
N LEU A 9 6.77 -8.76 -27.83
CA LEU A 9 5.89 -9.13 -26.74
C LEU A 9 4.90 -10.19 -27.22
N ASP A 10 4.58 -11.15 -26.35
CA ASP A 10 3.46 -12.05 -26.61
C ASP A 10 2.12 -11.29 -26.60
N VAL A 11 1.06 -11.91 -27.14
CA VAL A 11 -0.25 -11.27 -27.27
C VAL A 11 -0.82 -10.82 -25.91
N PRO A 12 -0.75 -11.61 -24.81
CA PRO A 12 -1.16 -11.16 -23.49
C PRO A 12 -0.42 -9.93 -22.98
N SER A 13 0.91 -9.87 -23.15
CA SER A 13 1.74 -8.75 -22.70
C SER A 13 1.46 -7.49 -23.52
N LEU A 14 1.24 -7.62 -24.84
CA LEU A 14 0.86 -6.50 -25.69
C LEU A 14 -0.52 -5.94 -25.30
N HIS A 15 -1.48 -6.82 -24.99
CA HIS A 15 -2.81 -6.42 -24.52
C HIS A 15 -2.73 -5.63 -23.20
N LEU A 16 -2.00 -6.16 -22.21
CA LEU A 16 -1.80 -5.48 -20.93
C LEU A 16 -1.12 -4.12 -21.11
N ARG A 17 -0.03 -4.08 -21.89
CA ARG A 17 0.70 -2.85 -22.18
C ARG A 17 -0.22 -1.78 -22.75
N ASN A 18 -1.00 -2.11 -23.78
CA ASN A 18 -1.88 -1.14 -24.43
C ASN A 18 -2.97 -0.64 -23.47
N ALA A 19 -3.53 -1.52 -22.64
CA ALA A 19 -4.52 -1.13 -21.64
C ALA A 19 -3.92 -0.19 -20.57
N LEU A 20 -2.69 -0.44 -20.12
CA LEU A 20 -1.97 0.42 -19.17
C LEU A 20 -1.63 1.78 -19.79
N LEU A 21 -1.12 1.79 -21.02
CA LEU A 21 -0.76 3.01 -21.74
C LEU A 21 -1.99 3.91 -21.92
N GLU A 22 -3.12 3.34 -22.34
CA GLU A 22 -4.39 4.06 -22.50
C GLU A 22 -4.93 4.58 -21.17
N SER A 23 -4.82 3.81 -20.09
CA SER A 23 -5.20 4.30 -18.76
C SER A 23 -4.38 5.52 -18.36
N VAL A 24 -3.05 5.45 -18.52
CA VAL A 24 -2.16 6.58 -18.21
C VAL A 24 -2.46 7.78 -19.10
N GLU A 25 -2.73 7.55 -20.40
CA GLU A 25 -3.11 8.60 -21.34
C GLU A 25 -4.37 9.37 -20.89
N HIS A 26 -5.42 8.66 -20.47
CA HIS A 26 -6.62 9.30 -19.94
C HIS A 26 -6.35 10.11 -18.65
N HIS A 27 -5.45 9.63 -17.79
CA HIS A 27 -5.11 10.33 -16.54
C HIS A 27 -4.16 11.51 -16.73
N LEU A 28 -3.52 11.64 -17.90
CA LEU A 28 -2.69 12.79 -18.26
C LEU A 28 -3.50 13.97 -18.83
N VAL A 29 -4.80 13.79 -19.13
CA VAL A 29 -5.66 14.87 -19.62
C VAL A 29 -5.84 15.93 -18.54
N SER A 30 -5.29 17.12 -18.76
CA SER A 30 -5.27 18.22 -17.79
C SER A 30 -4.87 19.54 -18.46
N ASP A 31 -5.43 20.65 -17.99
CA ASP A 31 -5.03 22.02 -18.40
C ASP A 31 -3.80 22.53 -17.63
N VAL A 32 -3.38 21.81 -16.58
CA VAL A 32 -2.20 22.10 -15.76
C VAL A 32 -1.20 20.94 -15.82
N PRO A 33 0.10 21.18 -15.57
CA PRO A 33 1.09 20.11 -15.54
C PRO A 33 0.70 18.96 -14.61
N VAL A 34 0.85 17.73 -15.10
CA VAL A 34 0.62 16.50 -14.34
C VAL A 34 1.97 15.88 -13.99
N GLY A 35 2.25 15.77 -12.69
CA GLY A 35 3.45 15.12 -12.17
C GLY A 35 3.27 13.63 -11.90
N VAL A 36 4.32 12.97 -11.43
CA VAL A 36 4.29 11.59 -10.95
C VAL A 36 4.96 11.51 -9.58
N PHE A 37 4.31 10.88 -8.62
CA PHE A 37 4.97 10.49 -7.37
C PHE A 37 5.86 9.28 -7.64
N LEU A 38 7.17 9.52 -7.61
CA LEU A 38 8.18 8.54 -7.97
C LEU A 38 8.79 7.94 -6.69
N SER A 39 8.52 6.66 -6.47
CA SER A 39 9.30 5.84 -5.54
C SER A 39 10.23 4.89 -6.30
N ALA A 40 11.06 4.13 -5.58
CA ALA A 40 11.91 3.09 -6.17
C ALA A 40 11.15 1.76 -6.43
N GLY A 41 9.84 1.84 -6.63
CA GLY A 41 8.96 0.70 -6.91
C GLY A 41 8.69 0.51 -8.39
N LEU A 42 8.25 -0.70 -8.75
CA LEU A 42 7.82 -1.03 -10.13
C LEU A 42 6.61 -0.21 -10.57
N ASP A 43 5.72 0.15 -9.65
CA ASP A 43 4.44 0.79 -9.97
C ASP A 43 4.60 2.22 -10.47
N SER A 44 5.19 3.08 -9.64
CA SER A 44 5.53 4.45 -9.98
C SER A 44 6.47 4.53 -11.18
N SER A 45 7.45 3.62 -11.27
CA SER A 45 8.38 3.57 -12.40
C SER A 45 7.69 3.18 -13.70
N SER A 46 6.71 2.27 -13.66
CA SER A 46 5.92 1.90 -14.84
C SER A 46 5.00 3.05 -15.27
N ILE A 47 4.37 3.75 -14.31
CA ILE A 47 3.57 4.94 -14.60
C ILE A 47 4.44 6.02 -15.25
N LEU A 48 5.62 6.32 -14.69
CA LEU A 48 6.54 7.29 -15.28
C LEU A 48 6.95 6.87 -16.69
N ALA A 49 7.27 5.60 -16.89
CA ALA A 49 7.66 5.08 -18.20
C ALA A 49 6.56 5.27 -19.26
N TYR A 50 5.31 4.93 -18.92
CA TYR A 50 4.17 5.17 -19.82
C TYR A 50 3.89 6.66 -20.01
N ALA A 51 3.95 7.46 -18.94
CA ALA A 51 3.71 8.90 -19.02
C ALA A 51 4.75 9.61 -19.90
N SER A 52 6.03 9.24 -19.78
CA SER A 52 7.12 9.76 -20.63
C SER A 52 7.02 9.31 -22.09
N GLU A 53 6.33 8.20 -22.38
CA GLU A 53 6.06 7.79 -23.76
C GLU A 53 4.97 8.65 -24.43
N ILE A 54 3.98 9.09 -23.65
CA ILE A 54 2.83 9.87 -24.12
C ILE A 54 3.14 11.36 -24.16
N SER A 55 3.88 11.85 -23.17
CA SER A 55 4.20 13.27 -23.01
C SER A 55 5.14 13.77 -24.10
N LYS A 56 4.94 15.04 -24.50
CA LYS A 56 5.80 15.75 -25.44
C LYS A 56 7.04 16.39 -24.78
N GLY A 57 7.08 16.39 -23.44
CA GLY A 57 8.15 17.02 -22.66
C GLY A 57 8.46 16.24 -21.37
N PRO A 58 9.47 16.69 -20.62
CA PRO A 58 9.85 16.05 -19.36
C PRO A 58 8.67 16.09 -18.37
N ILE A 59 8.43 14.96 -17.71
CA ILE A 59 7.45 14.85 -16.63
C ILE A 59 8.08 15.32 -15.32
N GLU A 60 7.33 16.07 -14.52
CA GLU A 60 7.73 16.41 -13.16
C GLU A 60 7.60 15.18 -12.26
N THR A 61 8.64 14.85 -11.51
CA THR A 61 8.64 13.72 -10.58
C THR A 61 9.01 14.18 -9.18
N ILE A 62 8.26 13.72 -8.18
CA ILE A 62 8.50 14.04 -6.77
C ILE A 62 8.86 12.75 -6.03
N THR A 63 9.96 12.76 -5.29
CA THR A 63 10.41 11.68 -4.40
C THR A 63 10.64 12.23 -3.01
N LEU A 64 10.27 11.44 -1.99
CA LEU A 64 10.64 11.71 -0.61
C LEU A 64 11.86 10.88 -0.24
N ASN A 65 12.79 11.50 0.47
CA ASN A 65 13.96 10.86 1.06
C ASN A 65 13.86 10.99 2.59
N PHE A 66 14.44 10.05 3.31
CA PHE A 66 14.50 10.09 4.78
C PHE A 66 15.95 9.86 5.19
N ASP A 67 16.49 10.75 6.03
CA ASP A 67 17.89 10.67 6.44
C ASP A 67 18.18 9.40 7.25
N GLU A 68 17.19 8.90 8.01
CA GLU A 68 17.27 7.65 8.77
C GLU A 68 17.49 6.43 7.87
N PHE A 69 17.06 6.50 6.61
CA PHE A 69 17.26 5.44 5.65
C PHE A 69 18.53 5.59 4.82
N SER A 70 19.19 6.75 4.87
CA SER A 70 20.36 7.05 4.04
C SER A 70 21.43 5.96 4.12
N GLY A 71 21.80 5.39 2.97
CA GLY A 71 22.79 4.32 2.88
C GLY A 71 22.33 2.94 3.38
N SER A 72 21.07 2.81 3.81
CA SER A 72 20.46 1.52 4.16
C SER A 72 19.77 0.86 2.95
N HIS A 73 19.31 -0.38 3.10
CA HIS A 73 18.50 -1.06 2.07
C HIS A 73 17.12 -0.41 1.85
N ALA A 74 16.66 0.39 2.82
CA ALA A 74 15.42 1.16 2.74
C ALA A 74 15.61 2.49 1.99
N ASP A 75 16.85 2.89 1.66
CA ASP A 75 17.11 4.09 0.86
C ASP A 75 16.63 3.90 -0.58
N GLU A 76 15.49 4.49 -0.92
CA GLU A 76 14.92 4.45 -2.26
C GLU A 76 15.49 5.54 -3.18
N SER A 77 16.12 6.57 -2.61
CA SER A 77 16.52 7.79 -3.29
C SER A 77 17.47 7.55 -4.47
N PRO A 78 18.55 6.74 -4.34
CA PRO A 78 19.48 6.51 -5.44
C PRO A 78 18.81 5.86 -6.65
N LEU A 79 17.92 4.90 -6.40
CA LEU A 79 17.24 4.15 -7.45
C LEU A 79 16.13 4.98 -8.11
N ALA A 80 15.38 5.77 -7.34
CA ALA A 80 14.42 6.73 -7.89
C ALA A 80 15.11 7.75 -8.81
N LYS A 81 16.29 8.25 -8.43
CA LYS A 81 17.10 9.16 -9.25
C LYS A 81 17.60 8.49 -10.54
N GLU A 82 18.00 7.22 -10.48
CA GLU A 82 18.40 6.44 -11.66
C GLU A 82 17.21 6.30 -12.64
N VAL A 83 16.03 5.96 -12.14
CA VAL A 83 14.80 5.84 -12.95
C VAL A 83 14.40 7.18 -13.55
N ALA A 84 14.44 8.25 -12.77
CA ALA A 84 14.16 9.61 -13.25
C ALA A 84 15.10 10.00 -14.41
N GLY A 85 16.40 9.73 -14.27
CA GLY A 85 17.39 9.95 -15.32
C GLY A 85 17.13 9.11 -16.58
N LEU A 86 16.70 7.86 -16.40
CA LEU A 86 16.35 6.96 -17.51
C LEU A 86 15.21 7.50 -18.38
N PHE A 87 14.24 8.17 -17.77
CA PHE A 87 13.09 8.76 -18.47
C PHE A 87 13.19 10.26 -18.68
N GLN A 88 14.34 10.86 -18.37
CA GLN A 88 14.63 12.29 -18.53
C GLN A 88 13.56 13.19 -17.89
N SER A 89 13.05 12.78 -16.73
CA SER A 89 12.06 13.56 -15.96
C SER A 89 12.73 14.73 -15.24
N ASN A 90 11.97 15.80 -15.02
CA ASN A 90 12.35 16.87 -14.10
C ASN A 90 12.17 16.36 -12.67
N HIS A 91 13.27 15.97 -12.04
CA HIS A 91 13.24 15.23 -10.78
C HIS A 91 13.47 16.12 -9.57
N HIS A 92 12.53 16.09 -8.63
CA HIS A 92 12.62 16.76 -7.35
C HIS A 92 12.61 15.72 -6.24
N ALA A 93 13.69 15.67 -5.47
CA ALA A 93 13.77 14.87 -4.27
C ALA A 93 13.76 15.81 -3.05
N SER A 94 12.92 15.52 -2.06
CA SER A 94 12.86 16.26 -0.80
C SER A 94 13.19 15.33 0.35
N THR A 95 14.17 15.72 1.16
CA THR A 95 14.46 15.04 2.43
C THR A 95 13.44 15.48 3.48
N ILE A 96 12.90 14.51 4.22
CA ILE A 96 11.97 14.70 5.33
C ILE A 96 12.64 14.14 6.59
N ASP A 97 12.62 14.90 7.68
CA ASP A 97 13.19 14.52 8.96
C ASP A 97 12.15 14.47 10.10
N ALA A 98 12.61 14.18 11.31
CA ALA A 98 11.76 14.13 12.50
C ALA A 98 11.12 15.49 12.86
N GLU A 99 11.80 16.60 12.57
CA GLU A 99 11.32 17.95 12.87
C GLU A 99 10.21 18.36 11.91
N ASP A 100 10.35 18.01 10.64
CA ASP A 100 9.30 18.09 9.62
C ASP A 100 8.03 17.38 10.12
N PHE A 101 8.16 16.14 10.59
CA PHE A 101 7.04 15.38 11.13
C PHE A 101 6.43 16.01 12.38
N SER A 102 7.25 16.43 13.34
CA SER A 102 6.80 17.12 14.56
C SER A 102 5.99 18.37 14.23
N THR A 103 6.47 19.16 13.27
CA THR A 103 5.83 20.41 12.83
C THR A 103 4.47 20.16 12.19
N ILE A 104 4.34 19.11 11.37
CA ILE A 104 3.08 18.83 10.67
C ILE A 104 2.11 17.94 11.45
N LYS A 105 2.54 17.27 12.52
CA LYS A 105 1.80 16.18 13.17
C LYS A 105 0.34 16.56 13.46
N SER A 106 0.11 17.72 14.08
CA SER A 106 -1.25 18.16 14.41
C SER A 106 -2.08 18.40 13.15
N SER A 107 -1.55 19.16 12.18
CA SER A 107 -2.24 19.43 10.90
C SER A 107 -2.54 18.15 10.10
N LEU A 108 -1.65 17.16 10.18
CA LEU A 108 -1.79 15.87 9.52
C LEU A 108 -2.94 15.08 10.15
N ILE A 109 -3.02 15.01 11.48
CA ILE A 109 -4.11 14.33 12.19
C ILE A 109 -5.44 15.05 11.93
N GLU A 110 -5.46 16.39 11.99
CA GLU A 110 -6.65 17.20 11.72
C GLU A 110 -7.15 17.07 10.28
N SER A 111 -6.26 16.78 9.32
CA SER A 111 -6.62 16.59 7.92
C SER A 111 -7.21 15.21 7.63
N MET A 112 -7.13 14.25 8.56
CA MET A 112 -7.68 12.91 8.34
C MET A 112 -9.20 12.93 8.43
N ASP A 113 -9.90 12.57 7.35
CA ASP A 113 -11.35 12.35 7.40
C ASP A 113 -11.76 11.27 8.40
N GLN A 114 -10.89 10.27 8.54
CA GLN A 114 -11.01 9.17 9.50
C GLN A 114 -9.61 8.78 9.99
N PRO A 115 -9.45 8.43 11.27
CA PRO A 115 -8.19 7.96 11.82
C PRO A 115 -7.53 6.87 10.97
N SER A 116 -6.30 7.14 10.54
CA SER A 116 -5.48 6.21 9.77
C SER A 116 -4.07 6.11 10.32
N ILE A 117 -3.44 4.97 10.07
CA ILE A 117 -2.04 4.70 10.37
C ILE A 117 -1.13 4.84 9.14
N ASP A 118 -1.74 5.12 8.00
CA ASP A 118 -1.10 5.29 6.70
C ASP A 118 -1.34 6.73 6.21
N GLY A 119 -0.89 7.07 5.01
CA GLY A 119 -1.10 8.38 4.40
C GLY A 119 -0.08 9.45 4.80
N VAL A 120 0.77 9.22 5.80
CA VAL A 120 1.83 10.17 6.19
C VAL A 120 2.79 10.47 5.04
N ASN A 121 3.19 9.44 4.30
CA ASN A 121 4.00 9.55 3.08
C ASN A 121 3.26 10.35 2.01
N THR A 122 1.98 10.06 1.82
CA THR A 122 1.16 10.70 0.81
C THR A 122 0.94 12.18 1.14
N TYR A 123 0.80 12.52 2.42
CA TYR A 123 0.71 13.89 2.90
C TYR A 123 2.00 14.66 2.61
N PHE A 124 3.16 14.11 2.99
CA PHE A 124 4.44 14.75 2.69
C PHE A 124 4.68 14.90 1.19
N VAL A 125 4.42 13.88 0.36
CA VAL A 125 4.70 13.97 -1.08
C VAL A 125 3.74 14.95 -1.76
N ALA A 126 2.48 15.02 -1.32
CA ALA A 126 1.53 16.02 -1.78
C ALA A 126 1.92 17.44 -1.34
N ARG A 127 2.43 17.61 -0.11
CA ARG A 127 3.00 18.88 0.38
C ARG A 127 4.13 19.37 -0.52
N GLU A 128 5.08 18.49 -0.83
CA GLU A 128 6.22 18.85 -1.68
C GLU A 128 5.82 19.08 -3.13
N ALA A 129 4.85 18.33 -3.67
CA ALA A 129 4.28 18.59 -4.98
C ALA A 129 3.63 19.98 -5.05
N SER A 130 2.82 20.33 -4.05
CA SER A 130 2.16 21.63 -3.93
C SER A 130 3.18 22.77 -3.82
N ARG A 131 4.25 22.60 -3.03
CA ARG A 131 5.38 23.55 -2.94
C ARG A 131 6.10 23.76 -4.27
N LYS A 132 6.10 22.76 -5.16
CA LYS A 132 6.62 22.87 -6.53
C LYS A 132 5.60 23.40 -7.54
N GLY A 133 4.39 23.74 -7.09
CA GLY A 133 3.32 24.26 -7.94
C GLY A 133 2.56 23.19 -8.72
N LEU A 134 2.76 21.90 -8.41
CA LEU A 134 1.96 20.83 -9.01
C LEU A 134 0.60 20.75 -8.35
N LYS A 135 -0.43 20.75 -9.19
CA LYS A 135 -1.84 20.59 -8.77
C LYS A 135 -2.38 19.19 -9.01
N VAL A 136 -1.73 18.41 -9.87
CA VAL A 136 -2.14 17.05 -10.25
C VAL A 136 -0.92 16.14 -10.27
N ALA A 137 -1.03 14.96 -9.67
CA ALA A 137 0.01 13.95 -9.70
C ALA A 137 -0.55 12.54 -9.89
N LEU A 138 0.16 11.70 -10.63
CA LEU A 138 -0.13 10.28 -10.77
C LEU A 138 0.57 9.48 -9.66
N SER A 139 -0.14 8.50 -9.12
CA SER A 139 0.34 7.59 -8.07
C SER A 139 0.26 6.13 -8.50
N GLY A 140 1.22 5.33 -8.02
CA GLY A 140 1.32 3.89 -8.24
C GLY A 140 0.37 3.01 -7.41
N VAL A 141 -0.56 3.62 -6.66
CA VAL A 141 -1.56 2.88 -5.87
C VAL A 141 -2.39 1.97 -6.79
N GLY A 142 -2.67 0.75 -6.32
CA GLY A 142 -3.38 -0.27 -7.09
C GLY A 142 -2.47 -1.27 -7.78
N GLY A 143 -1.19 -0.91 -7.98
CA GLY A 143 -0.24 -1.81 -8.61
C GLY A 143 -0.03 -3.09 -7.81
N ASP A 144 0.02 -3.01 -6.48
CA ASP A 144 0.25 -4.20 -5.63
C ASP A 144 -1.00 -5.08 -5.53
N GLU A 145 -2.18 -4.45 -5.46
CA GLU A 145 -3.49 -5.09 -5.36
C GLU A 145 -3.87 -5.85 -6.64
N ILE A 146 -3.66 -5.24 -7.79
CA ILE A 146 -4.04 -5.81 -9.09
C ILE A 146 -2.99 -6.83 -9.57
N PHE A 147 -1.70 -6.52 -9.39
CA PHE A 147 -0.61 -7.33 -9.96
C PHE A 147 0.12 -8.23 -8.95
N GLY A 148 -0.34 -8.28 -7.70
CA GLY A 148 0.16 -9.25 -6.72
C GLY A 148 1.51 -8.89 -6.10
N GLY A 149 1.64 -7.66 -5.60
CA GLY A 149 2.88 -7.14 -5.01
C GLY A 149 3.08 -7.45 -3.52
N TYR A 150 2.04 -7.89 -2.81
CA TYR A 150 2.10 -8.16 -1.37
C TYR A 150 2.38 -9.63 -1.03
N ASP A 151 3.00 -9.87 0.12
CA ASP A 151 3.21 -11.23 0.61
C ASP A 151 1.91 -11.99 0.93
N THR A 152 0.81 -11.27 1.16
CA THR A 152 -0.52 -11.85 1.37
C THR A 152 -0.97 -12.74 0.22
N PHE A 153 -0.54 -12.45 -1.03
CA PHE A 153 -0.80 -13.28 -2.20
C PHE A 153 -0.19 -14.68 -2.10
N LYS A 154 0.84 -14.86 -1.26
CA LYS A 154 1.44 -16.16 -0.95
C LYS A 154 0.96 -16.70 0.39
N GLN A 155 0.92 -15.84 1.42
CA GLN A 155 0.67 -16.23 2.80
C GLN A 155 -0.78 -16.66 3.05
N VAL A 156 -1.77 -15.93 2.53
CA VAL A 156 -3.19 -16.25 2.75
C VAL A 156 -3.55 -17.61 2.13
N PRO A 157 -3.25 -17.86 0.83
CA PRO A 157 -3.51 -19.18 0.25
C PRO A 157 -2.75 -20.30 0.95
N SER A 158 -1.49 -20.05 1.37
CA SER A 158 -0.66 -21.03 2.09
C SER A 158 -1.27 -21.44 3.43
N ILE A 159 -1.75 -20.49 4.23
CA ILE A 159 -2.41 -20.76 5.52
C ILE A 159 -3.64 -21.64 5.30
N VAL A 160 -4.53 -21.25 4.38
CA VAL A 160 -5.77 -21.98 4.12
C VAL A 160 -5.48 -23.38 3.60
N LYS A 161 -4.54 -23.52 2.65
CA LYS A 161 -4.18 -24.80 2.05
C LYS A 161 -3.53 -25.77 3.04
N ASN A 162 -2.63 -25.27 3.90
CA ASN A 162 -1.81 -26.13 4.74
C ASN A 162 -2.46 -26.46 6.09
N ILE A 163 -3.33 -25.59 6.59
CA ILE A 163 -3.89 -25.69 7.94
C ILE A 163 -5.42 -25.82 7.91
N GLY A 164 -6.09 -25.09 7.01
CA GLY A 164 -7.55 -24.97 6.98
C GLY A 164 -8.31 -26.27 6.71
N TRP A 165 -7.66 -27.30 6.17
CA TRP A 165 -8.26 -28.61 5.88
C TRP A 165 -8.49 -29.47 7.13
N ILE A 166 -7.87 -29.13 8.28
CA ILE A 166 -7.95 -29.92 9.51
C ILE A 166 -9.33 -29.72 10.18
N PRO A 167 -10.15 -30.78 10.34
CA PRO A 167 -11.46 -30.65 10.97
C PRO A 167 -11.34 -30.16 12.42
N GLY A 168 -12.19 -29.20 12.80
CA GLY A 168 -12.20 -28.65 14.16
C GLY A 168 -11.04 -27.70 14.50
N ILE A 169 -10.15 -27.40 13.55
CA ILE A 169 -8.96 -26.55 13.78
C ILE A 169 -9.31 -25.17 14.33
N ARG A 170 -10.47 -24.62 13.95
CA ARG A 170 -10.97 -23.35 14.46
C ARG A 170 -11.26 -23.39 15.96
N ASN A 171 -11.92 -24.44 16.44
CA ASN A 171 -12.24 -24.62 17.85
C ASN A 171 -10.97 -24.90 18.66
N PHE A 172 -10.08 -25.74 18.13
CA PHE A 172 -8.76 -25.95 18.71
C PHE A 172 -7.98 -24.63 18.82
N GLY A 173 -7.97 -23.83 17.76
CA GLY A 173 -7.30 -22.54 17.71
C GLY A 173 -7.77 -21.55 18.77
N ARG A 174 -9.08 -21.52 19.06
CA ARG A 174 -9.65 -20.69 20.15
C ARG A 174 -9.10 -21.08 21.52
N VAL A 175 -8.95 -22.38 21.78
CA VAL A 175 -8.38 -22.90 23.03
C VAL A 175 -6.88 -22.62 23.07
N PHE A 176 -6.17 -22.94 21.98
CA PHE A 176 -4.73 -22.70 21.84
C PHE A 176 -4.37 -21.24 22.10
N ARG A 177 -5.10 -20.30 21.50
CA ARG A 177 -4.91 -18.86 21.68
C ARG A 177 -4.97 -18.43 23.14
N LYS A 178 -5.93 -18.95 23.92
CA LYS A 178 -6.06 -18.62 25.36
C LYS A 178 -4.85 -19.07 26.17
N ILE A 179 -4.21 -20.17 25.76
CA ILE A 179 -3.05 -20.75 26.43
C ILE A 179 -1.75 -20.07 25.98
N SER A 180 -1.57 -19.87 24.68
CA SER A 180 -0.32 -19.41 24.09
C SER A 180 -0.20 -17.88 23.99
N GLY A 181 -1.32 -17.14 24.07
CA GLY A 181 -1.36 -15.69 23.92
C GLY A 181 -0.38 -14.93 24.82
N PRO A 182 -0.35 -15.20 26.15
CA PRO A 182 0.57 -14.52 27.07
C PRO A 182 2.05 -14.75 26.74
N LEU A 183 2.40 -15.97 26.32
CA LEU A 183 3.77 -16.34 25.95
C LEU A 183 4.20 -15.71 24.61
N LEU A 184 3.30 -15.75 23.61
CA LEU A 184 3.59 -15.22 22.28
C LEU A 184 3.71 -13.71 22.22
N LYS A 185 3.06 -12.98 23.16
CA LYS A 185 3.19 -11.51 23.29
C LYS A 185 4.63 -11.05 23.51
N GLN A 186 5.48 -11.91 24.09
CA GLN A 186 6.91 -11.61 24.32
C GLN A 186 7.79 -11.89 23.09
N LEU A 187 7.42 -12.88 22.27
CA LEU A 187 8.26 -13.36 21.17
C LEU A 187 7.87 -12.73 19.81
N THR A 188 6.58 -12.66 19.49
CA THR A 188 6.07 -12.23 18.18
C THR A 188 4.85 -11.32 18.32
N SER A 189 4.20 -10.96 17.20
CA SER A 189 2.91 -10.26 17.28
C SER A 189 1.85 -11.18 17.92
N PRO A 190 1.10 -10.72 18.96
CA PRO A 190 0.13 -11.53 19.69
C PRO A 190 -0.91 -12.20 18.79
N LYS A 191 -1.26 -11.55 17.66
CA LYS A 191 -2.26 -12.06 16.72
C LYS A 191 -1.96 -13.46 16.18
N TYR A 192 -0.69 -13.85 16.09
CA TYR A 192 -0.30 -15.18 15.60
C TYR A 192 -0.68 -16.33 16.53
N ALA A 193 -1.03 -16.05 17.79
CA ALA A 193 -1.70 -17.03 18.66
C ALA A 193 -3.03 -17.54 18.06
N SER A 194 -3.62 -16.78 17.13
CA SER A 194 -4.89 -17.08 16.48
C SER A 194 -4.71 -17.78 15.12
N LEU A 195 -3.50 -18.22 14.75
CA LEU A 195 -3.23 -18.82 13.44
C LEU A 195 -4.21 -19.95 13.10
N PHE A 196 -4.41 -20.89 14.03
CA PHE A 196 -5.33 -22.00 13.86
C PHE A 196 -6.81 -21.54 13.82
N GLU A 197 -7.17 -20.55 14.63
CA GLU A 197 -8.53 -19.99 14.68
C GLU A 197 -8.94 -19.32 13.35
N TYR A 198 -7.99 -18.67 12.67
CA TYR A 198 -8.22 -17.88 11.46
C TYR A 198 -7.71 -18.58 10.18
N SER A 199 -7.51 -19.89 10.20
CA SER A 199 -6.94 -20.64 9.06
C SER A 199 -7.98 -21.29 8.13
N SER A 200 -9.26 -21.32 8.52
CA SER A 200 -10.30 -22.12 7.85
C SER A 200 -10.70 -21.61 6.46
N ASP A 201 -10.60 -20.30 6.25
CA ASP A 201 -11.11 -19.63 5.06
C ASP A 201 -10.26 -18.41 4.71
N TYR A 202 -10.41 -17.94 3.47
CA TYR A 202 -9.60 -16.84 2.93
C TYR A 202 -9.85 -15.54 3.68
N GLY A 203 -11.11 -15.21 4.02
CA GLY A 203 -11.42 -13.99 4.74
C GLY A 203 -10.80 -13.94 6.13
N SER A 204 -10.92 -15.01 6.90
CA SER A 204 -10.30 -15.13 8.22
C SER A 204 -8.77 -15.07 8.13
N ALA A 205 -8.16 -15.81 7.20
CA ALA A 205 -6.71 -15.81 7.03
C ALA A 205 -6.20 -14.43 6.59
N TYR A 206 -6.98 -13.72 5.78
CA TYR A 206 -6.71 -12.35 5.37
C TYR A 206 -6.76 -11.38 6.55
N ILE A 207 -7.82 -11.43 7.39
CA ILE A 207 -7.92 -10.63 8.61
C ILE A 207 -6.73 -10.88 9.54
N LEU A 208 -6.29 -12.13 9.71
CA LEU A 208 -5.10 -12.46 10.48
C LEU A 208 -3.84 -11.78 9.93
N ARG A 209 -3.65 -11.80 8.60
CA ARG A 209 -2.46 -11.23 7.96
C ARG A 209 -2.49 -9.70 7.96
N ARG A 210 -3.59 -9.11 7.50
CA ARG A 210 -3.71 -7.66 7.26
C ARG A 210 -4.15 -6.88 8.51
N GLY A 211 -4.95 -7.47 9.38
CA GLY A 211 -5.42 -6.83 10.61
C GLY A 211 -4.28 -6.44 11.53
N LEU A 212 -4.28 -5.18 11.98
CA LEU A 212 -3.25 -4.69 12.88
C LEU A 212 -3.41 -5.28 14.28
N PHE A 213 -4.64 -5.30 14.78
CA PHE A 213 -5.09 -5.93 16.02
C PHE A 213 -6.23 -6.89 15.68
N LEU A 214 -6.27 -8.06 16.32
CA LEU A 214 -7.44 -8.92 16.26
C LEU A 214 -8.50 -8.46 17.28
N PRO A 215 -9.78 -8.84 17.09
CA PRO A 215 -10.88 -8.34 17.94
C PRO A 215 -10.70 -8.58 19.43
N TRP A 216 -10.02 -9.67 19.80
CA TRP A 216 -9.77 -10.01 21.20
C TRP A 216 -8.66 -9.17 21.85
N GLU A 217 -7.85 -8.46 21.05
CA GLU A 217 -6.82 -7.53 21.53
C GLU A 217 -7.39 -6.13 21.77
N LEU A 218 -8.47 -5.77 21.07
CA LEU A 218 -9.04 -4.42 21.11
C LEU A 218 -9.52 -3.98 22.52
N PRO A 219 -10.12 -4.85 23.36
CA PRO A 219 -10.50 -4.47 24.72
C PRO A 219 -9.33 -4.11 25.66
N GLU A 220 -8.07 -4.30 25.23
CA GLU A 220 -6.91 -3.81 25.98
C GLU A 220 -6.83 -2.26 25.98
N PHE A 221 -7.46 -1.59 25.02
CA PHE A 221 -7.39 -0.13 24.86
C PHE A 221 -8.66 0.54 24.30
N LEU A 222 -9.69 -0.23 23.94
CA LEU A 222 -11.02 0.26 23.59
C LEU A 222 -12.05 -0.24 24.59
N ASP A 223 -13.18 0.46 24.71
CA ASP A 223 -14.31 -0.02 25.51
C ASP A 223 -14.78 -1.40 25.01
N LYS A 224 -14.98 -2.32 25.95
CA LYS A 224 -15.31 -3.71 25.62
C LYS A 224 -16.69 -3.83 24.97
N THR A 225 -17.67 -3.08 25.45
CA THR A 225 -19.04 -3.12 24.91
C THR A 225 -19.04 -2.58 23.48
N PHE A 226 -18.35 -1.47 23.25
CA PHE A 226 -18.14 -0.90 21.92
C PHE A 226 -17.52 -1.91 20.95
N VAL A 227 -16.47 -2.62 21.36
CA VAL A 227 -15.81 -3.64 20.52
C VAL A 227 -16.77 -4.81 20.21
N GLU A 228 -17.49 -5.32 21.21
CA GLU A 228 -18.42 -6.43 21.04
C GLU A 228 -19.59 -6.07 20.12
N GLU A 229 -20.19 -4.90 20.32
CA GLU A 229 -21.26 -4.37 19.46
C GLU A 229 -20.76 -4.10 18.04
N GLY A 230 -19.62 -3.42 17.90
CA GLY A 230 -19.01 -3.11 16.61
C GLY A 230 -18.71 -4.38 15.81
N TRP A 231 -18.10 -5.40 16.44
CA TRP A 231 -17.80 -6.66 15.77
C TRP A 231 -19.06 -7.42 15.34
N LYS A 232 -20.11 -7.41 16.17
CA LYS A 232 -21.40 -8.02 15.86
C LYS A 232 -22.10 -7.29 14.72
N ASN A 233 -22.15 -5.97 14.77
CA ASN A 233 -22.86 -5.12 13.80
C ASN A 233 -22.18 -5.15 12.43
N LEU A 234 -20.84 -5.11 12.40
CA LEU A 234 -20.08 -5.18 11.16
C LEU A 234 -20.10 -6.58 10.54
N ASN A 235 -20.29 -7.64 11.33
CA ASN A 235 -20.24 -9.02 10.86
C ASN A 235 -19.05 -9.30 9.92
N LEU A 236 -17.87 -8.79 10.31
CA LEU A 236 -16.75 -8.57 9.38
C LEU A 236 -16.31 -9.84 8.65
N ASN A 237 -16.22 -10.97 9.36
CA ASN A 237 -15.80 -12.23 8.75
C ASN A 237 -16.72 -12.67 7.59
N ASN A 238 -18.03 -12.44 7.71
CA ASN A 238 -18.96 -12.79 6.65
C ASN A 238 -18.82 -11.81 5.48
N MET A 239 -18.83 -10.51 5.74
CA MET A 239 -18.68 -9.50 4.66
C MET A 239 -17.39 -9.71 3.87
N VAL A 240 -16.27 -10.00 4.57
CA VAL A 240 -14.98 -10.25 3.93
C VAL A 240 -15.05 -11.49 3.03
N ASN A 241 -15.67 -12.58 3.47
CA ASN A 241 -15.83 -13.77 2.65
C ASN A 241 -16.83 -13.56 1.49
N GLU A 242 -17.95 -12.87 1.73
CA GLU A 242 -18.93 -12.52 0.70
C GLU A 242 -18.29 -11.70 -0.44
N SER A 243 -17.30 -10.84 -0.11
CA SER A 243 -16.60 -10.03 -1.11
C SER A 243 -15.76 -10.84 -2.12
N ILE A 244 -15.54 -12.13 -1.86
CA ILE A 244 -14.80 -13.04 -2.75
C ILE A 244 -15.66 -14.20 -3.25
N ASP A 245 -16.96 -14.17 -2.99
CA ASP A 245 -17.88 -15.20 -3.49
C ASP A 245 -17.91 -15.20 -5.02
N GLY A 246 -17.95 -16.41 -5.60
CA GLY A 246 -17.89 -16.60 -7.05
C GLY A 246 -16.50 -16.44 -7.67
N ILE A 247 -15.47 -16.00 -6.93
CA ILE A 247 -14.09 -15.93 -7.44
C ILE A 247 -13.42 -17.29 -7.25
N SER A 248 -12.95 -17.92 -8.32
CA SER A 248 -12.33 -19.26 -8.26
C SER A 248 -10.83 -19.21 -7.98
N LEU A 249 -10.09 -18.35 -8.68
CA LEU A 249 -8.64 -18.30 -8.61
C LEU A 249 -8.15 -17.72 -7.27
N PRO A 250 -7.27 -18.42 -6.51
CA PRO A 250 -6.71 -17.92 -5.24
C PRO A 250 -6.10 -16.52 -5.32
N LYS A 251 -5.35 -16.25 -6.39
CA LYS A 251 -4.75 -14.93 -6.63
C LYS A 251 -5.80 -13.83 -6.74
N ASN A 252 -6.89 -14.10 -7.48
CA ASN A 252 -7.95 -13.13 -7.68
C ASN A 252 -8.77 -12.93 -6.40
N LYS A 253 -8.93 -13.98 -5.57
CA LYS A 253 -9.52 -13.83 -4.23
C LYS A 253 -8.70 -12.84 -3.39
N VAL A 254 -7.38 -13.03 -3.32
CA VAL A 254 -6.52 -12.11 -2.57
C VAL A 254 -6.53 -10.71 -3.19
N SER A 255 -6.46 -10.58 -4.51
CA SER A 255 -6.57 -9.28 -5.20
C SER A 255 -7.87 -8.54 -4.85
N ALA A 256 -9.01 -9.24 -4.84
CA ALA A 256 -10.29 -8.68 -4.43
C ALA A 256 -10.28 -8.26 -2.96
N LEU A 257 -9.71 -9.08 -2.07
CA LEU A 257 -9.58 -8.74 -0.65
C LEU A 257 -8.73 -7.49 -0.41
N GLU A 258 -7.55 -7.44 -1.03
CA GLU A 258 -6.65 -6.28 -0.96
C GLU A 258 -7.33 -5.02 -1.50
N SER A 259 -8.01 -5.13 -2.64
CA SER A 259 -8.69 -4.01 -3.27
C SER A 259 -9.85 -3.47 -2.43
N GLN A 260 -10.71 -4.35 -1.93
CA GLN A 260 -11.96 -3.99 -1.23
C GLN A 260 -11.73 -3.61 0.23
N TRP A 261 -10.81 -4.28 0.91
CA TRP A 261 -10.66 -4.18 2.37
C TRP A 261 -9.43 -3.41 2.82
N TYR A 262 -8.42 -3.23 1.97
CA TYR A 262 -7.25 -2.42 2.27
C TYR A 262 -7.19 -1.17 1.40
N MET A 263 -7.00 -1.30 0.09
CA MET A 263 -6.81 -0.16 -0.80
C MET A 263 -7.99 0.82 -0.77
N LYS A 264 -9.23 0.33 -0.91
CA LYS A 264 -10.42 1.19 -0.87
C LYS A 264 -10.57 1.95 0.44
N ASN A 265 -10.39 1.26 1.58
CA ASN A 265 -10.70 1.82 2.90
C ASN A 265 -9.53 2.56 3.53
N GLN A 266 -8.32 2.41 3.00
CA GLN A 266 -7.10 2.99 3.54
C GLN A 266 -6.35 3.76 2.46
N LEU A 267 -5.75 3.10 1.46
CA LEU A 267 -4.87 3.78 0.50
C LEU A 267 -5.54 4.89 -0.31
N LEU A 268 -6.73 4.64 -0.86
CA LEU A 268 -7.42 5.63 -1.72
C LEU A 268 -8.03 6.75 -0.90
N ARG A 269 -8.64 6.41 0.24
CA ARG A 269 -9.14 7.40 1.20
C ARG A 269 -8.00 8.28 1.69
N ASP A 270 -6.87 7.67 2.02
CA ASP A 270 -5.72 8.40 2.57
C ASP A 270 -5.00 9.24 1.54
N ALA A 271 -4.96 8.78 0.28
CA ALA A 271 -4.52 9.63 -0.81
C ALA A 271 -5.44 10.84 -1.00
N ASP A 272 -6.75 10.66 -0.91
CA ASP A 272 -7.70 11.75 -1.12
C ASP A 272 -7.52 12.88 -0.11
N TRP A 273 -7.64 12.60 1.19
CA TRP A 273 -7.52 13.67 2.21
C TRP A 273 -6.11 14.27 2.25
N ALA A 274 -5.06 13.46 2.05
CA ALA A 274 -3.69 13.94 2.05
C ALA A 274 -3.37 14.83 0.84
N GLY A 275 -3.91 14.49 -0.33
CA GLY A 275 -3.82 15.33 -1.52
C GLY A 275 -4.59 16.64 -1.34
N MET A 276 -5.83 16.57 -0.86
CA MET A 276 -6.70 17.73 -0.68
C MET A 276 -6.17 18.71 0.36
N ALA A 277 -5.56 18.22 1.45
CA ALA A 277 -4.87 19.05 2.45
C ALA A 277 -3.79 19.98 1.85
N HIS A 278 -3.29 19.64 0.66
CA HIS A 278 -2.27 20.41 -0.06
C HIS A 278 -2.73 20.87 -1.45
N SER A 279 -4.04 20.87 -1.73
CA SER A 279 -4.61 21.26 -3.03
C SER A 279 -3.97 20.50 -4.21
N CYS A 280 -3.67 19.21 -4.01
CA CYS A 280 -3.06 18.32 -4.98
C CYS A 280 -4.01 17.17 -5.31
N GLU A 281 -4.50 17.11 -6.55
CA GLU A 281 -5.31 16.00 -7.06
C GLU A 281 -4.40 14.78 -7.31
N ILE A 282 -4.68 13.67 -6.64
CA ILE A 282 -3.93 12.42 -6.81
C ILE A 282 -4.74 11.46 -7.67
N ARG A 283 -4.16 11.07 -8.81
CA ARG A 283 -4.76 10.16 -9.79
C ARG A 283 -4.13 8.78 -9.73
N THR A 284 -4.91 7.72 -9.94
CA THR A 284 -4.49 6.32 -9.73
C THR A 284 -4.73 5.44 -10.97
N PRO A 285 -3.90 5.56 -12.03
CA PRO A 285 -4.15 4.91 -13.32
C PRO A 285 -4.22 3.37 -13.26
N LEU A 286 -3.59 2.73 -12.26
CA LEU A 286 -3.51 1.27 -12.16
C LEU A 286 -4.82 0.60 -11.69
N ILE A 287 -5.79 1.39 -11.22
CA ILE A 287 -7.11 0.91 -10.78
C ILE A 287 -8.26 1.61 -11.50
N ASP A 288 -7.94 2.24 -12.63
CA ASP A 288 -8.95 2.79 -13.52
C ASP A 288 -9.98 1.73 -13.94
N SER A 289 -11.25 2.15 -14.04
CA SER A 289 -12.34 1.23 -14.37
C SER A 289 -12.27 0.67 -15.79
N PHE A 290 -11.71 1.42 -16.75
CA PHE A 290 -11.49 0.96 -18.13
C PHE A 290 -10.33 -0.03 -18.19
N LEU A 291 -9.22 0.26 -17.50
CA LEU A 291 -8.12 -0.68 -17.32
C LEU A 291 -8.64 -1.99 -16.72
N PHE A 292 -9.37 -1.92 -15.61
CA PHE A 292 -9.91 -3.09 -14.92
C PHE A 292 -10.77 -3.95 -15.84
N LYS A 293 -11.70 -3.35 -16.61
CA LYS A 293 -12.53 -4.07 -17.59
C LYS A 293 -11.70 -4.81 -18.64
N LYS A 294 -10.56 -4.25 -19.07
CA LYS A 294 -9.70 -4.86 -20.10
C LYS A 294 -8.86 -6.01 -19.56
N ILE A 295 -8.47 -5.98 -18.29
CA ILE A 295 -7.57 -6.97 -17.70
C ILE A 295 -8.27 -7.99 -16.81
N ALA A 296 -9.53 -7.74 -16.42
CA ALA A 296 -10.33 -8.62 -15.58
C ALA A 296 -10.35 -10.06 -16.09
N GLY A 297 -10.30 -11.03 -15.16
CA GLY A 297 -10.27 -12.45 -15.47
C GLY A 297 -8.89 -13.00 -15.88
N ARG A 298 -7.88 -12.16 -16.10
CA ARG A 298 -6.50 -12.58 -16.38
C ARG A 298 -5.62 -12.46 -15.14
N ALA A 299 -4.62 -13.32 -15.03
CA ALA A 299 -3.77 -13.44 -13.83
C ALA A 299 -2.45 -12.65 -13.95
N PHE A 300 -2.48 -11.42 -14.46
CA PHE A 300 -1.27 -10.61 -14.67
C PHE A 300 -0.50 -10.30 -13.38
N ASN A 301 0.81 -10.20 -13.47
CA ASN A 301 1.70 -9.93 -12.35
C ASN A 301 2.61 -8.71 -12.61
N LYS A 302 3.39 -8.32 -11.60
CA LYS A 302 4.29 -7.15 -11.65
C LYS A 302 5.30 -7.20 -12.80
N THR A 303 5.80 -8.40 -13.12
CA THR A 303 6.76 -8.58 -14.22
C THR A 303 6.09 -8.43 -15.58
N ASP A 304 4.82 -8.83 -15.72
CA ASP A 304 4.04 -8.59 -16.95
C ASP A 304 3.84 -7.08 -17.17
N MET A 305 3.55 -6.34 -16.09
CA MET A 305 3.39 -4.87 -16.14
C MET A 305 4.68 -4.17 -16.57
N ALA A 306 5.82 -4.57 -16.00
CA ALA A 306 7.13 -4.00 -16.32
C ALA A 306 7.68 -4.49 -17.68
N GLY A 307 7.29 -5.68 -18.12
CA GLY A 307 7.74 -6.29 -19.38
C GLY A 307 7.23 -5.56 -20.62
N GLY A 308 6.11 -4.83 -20.52
CA GLY A 308 5.53 -4.06 -21.63
C GLY A 308 6.21 -2.73 -21.93
N LEU A 309 7.18 -2.31 -21.12
CA LEU A 309 7.78 -0.97 -21.23
C LEU A 309 8.73 -0.86 -22.43
N LYS A 310 8.55 0.18 -23.26
CA LYS A 310 9.43 0.47 -24.41
C LYS A 310 10.90 0.59 -23.99
N ARG A 311 11.14 1.24 -22.86
CA ARG A 311 12.45 1.34 -22.22
C ARG A 311 12.43 0.49 -20.95
N PRO A 312 13.22 -0.59 -20.88
CA PRO A 312 13.19 -1.49 -19.73
C PRO A 312 13.73 -0.80 -18.48
N LEU A 313 13.14 -1.15 -17.32
CA LEU A 313 13.60 -0.67 -16.02
C LEU A 313 14.91 -1.35 -15.62
N PRO A 314 15.73 -0.73 -14.74
CA PRO A 314 16.96 -1.35 -14.25
C PRO A 314 16.68 -2.69 -13.55
N ASN A 315 17.50 -3.71 -13.82
CA ASN A 315 17.38 -5.03 -13.18
C ASN A 315 17.42 -4.98 -11.65
N LYS A 316 18.15 -4.00 -11.10
CA LYS A 316 18.20 -3.75 -9.64
C LYS A 316 16.82 -3.40 -9.08
N LEU A 317 15.99 -2.70 -9.85
CA LEU A 317 14.62 -2.33 -9.45
C LEU A 317 13.67 -3.52 -9.57
N ILE A 318 13.74 -4.27 -10.67
CA ILE A 318 12.87 -5.43 -10.92
C ILE A 318 13.03 -6.51 -9.85
N ASN A 319 14.28 -6.74 -9.41
CA ASN A 319 14.59 -7.77 -8.42
C ASN A 319 14.61 -7.26 -6.98
N ARG A 320 14.30 -5.97 -6.75
CA ARG A 320 14.34 -5.39 -5.41
C ARG A 320 13.22 -5.99 -4.55
N PRO A 321 13.51 -6.50 -3.34
CA PRO A 321 12.47 -6.84 -2.37
C PRO A 321 11.64 -5.60 -2.05
N LYS A 322 10.31 -5.74 -1.94
CA LYS A 322 9.46 -4.64 -1.51
C LYS A 322 9.83 -4.27 -0.06
N THR A 323 10.30 -3.05 0.16
CA THR A 323 10.62 -2.56 1.51
C THR A 323 9.41 -2.02 2.26
N GLY A 324 8.23 -1.99 1.61
CA GLY A 324 7.08 -1.21 2.05
C GLY A 324 7.34 0.29 1.88
N PHE A 325 6.27 1.09 1.85
CA PHE A 325 6.39 2.56 2.03
C PHE A 325 6.69 2.82 3.51
N ALA A 326 7.86 2.36 3.97
CA ALA A 326 8.32 2.57 5.32
C ALA A 326 8.61 4.06 5.46
N ILE A 327 8.09 4.65 6.53
CA ILE A 327 8.51 5.97 7.00
C ILE A 327 9.00 5.71 8.42
N PRO A 328 10.07 6.37 8.88
CA PRO A 328 10.55 6.21 10.24
C PRO A 328 9.63 6.91 11.26
N VAL A 329 8.30 6.90 11.04
CA VAL A 329 7.29 7.41 11.98
C VAL A 329 7.46 6.77 13.35
N GLN A 330 7.79 5.47 13.41
CA GLN A 330 8.10 4.84 14.68
C GLN A 330 9.33 5.48 15.35
N ASP A 331 10.42 5.68 14.62
CA ASP A 331 11.65 6.26 15.17
C ASP A 331 11.45 7.72 15.57
N TRP A 332 10.67 8.49 14.81
CA TRP A 332 10.29 9.87 15.11
C TRP A 332 9.35 9.98 16.32
N ILE A 333 8.46 9.02 16.50
CA ILE A 333 7.60 8.96 17.69
C ILE A 333 8.43 8.56 18.92
N LEU A 334 9.36 7.62 18.76
CA LEU A 334 10.19 7.09 19.84
C LEU A 334 11.26 8.08 20.30
N SER A 335 11.79 8.93 19.41
CA SER A 335 12.76 9.97 19.79
C SER A 335 12.16 11.03 20.72
N GLY A 336 10.82 11.18 20.74
CA GLY A 336 10.10 12.14 21.58
C GLY A 336 9.50 11.58 22.88
N ARG A 337 9.52 10.26 23.14
CA ARG A 337 8.86 9.65 24.31
C ARG A 337 9.70 8.51 24.90
N THR A 338 10.41 8.77 26.00
CA THR A 338 11.27 7.78 26.68
C THR A 338 10.52 6.80 27.59
N ASP A 339 9.24 7.05 27.90
CA ASP A 339 8.56 6.43 29.06
C ASP A 339 7.35 5.53 28.72
N GLU A 340 6.92 5.43 27.44
CA GLU A 340 5.81 4.57 27.04
C GLU A 340 6.31 3.22 26.47
N VAL A 341 5.64 2.12 26.84
CA VAL A 341 5.92 0.76 26.33
C VAL A 341 5.92 0.78 24.79
N VAL A 342 7.09 0.51 24.20
CA VAL A 342 7.30 0.52 22.74
C VAL A 342 6.52 -0.63 22.10
N ASP A 343 5.30 -0.36 21.65
CA ASP A 343 4.57 -1.27 20.77
C ASP A 343 5.36 -1.47 19.46
N ARG A 344 5.38 -2.71 18.96
CA ARG A 344 6.12 -3.04 17.73
C ARG A 344 5.47 -2.42 16.50
N GLY A 345 6.27 -1.72 15.68
CA GLY A 345 5.85 -1.21 14.37
C GLY A 345 4.77 -0.12 14.47
N ILE A 346 3.91 -0.07 13.46
CA ILE A 346 2.80 0.90 13.35
C ILE A 346 1.71 0.74 14.42
N ARG A 347 1.80 -0.26 15.31
CA ARG A 347 0.83 -0.47 16.41
C ARG A 347 0.88 0.66 17.45
N GLY A 348 2.07 1.17 17.76
CA GLY A 348 2.22 2.33 18.65
C GLY A 348 1.61 3.58 18.02
N TRP A 349 1.91 3.81 16.74
CA TRP A 349 1.32 4.90 15.96
C TRP A 349 -0.22 4.83 15.94
N ALA A 350 -0.80 3.65 15.71
CA ALA A 350 -2.25 3.45 15.74
C ALA A 350 -2.91 3.89 17.05
N LYS A 351 -2.28 3.57 18.19
CA LYS A 351 -2.79 3.98 19.50
C LYS A 351 -2.67 5.49 19.72
N ILE A 352 -1.59 6.11 19.22
CA ILE A 352 -1.44 7.56 19.26
C ILE A 352 -2.53 8.24 18.45
N VAL A 353 -2.71 7.84 17.19
CA VAL A 353 -3.78 8.38 16.32
C VAL A 353 -5.15 8.21 16.98
N TYR A 354 -5.45 7.04 17.55
CA TYR A 354 -6.71 6.82 18.27
C TYR A 354 -6.88 7.77 19.46
N LYS A 355 -5.85 7.90 20.33
CA LYS A 355 -5.90 8.78 21.50
C LYS A 355 -6.14 10.24 21.09
N GLU A 356 -5.40 10.73 20.10
CA GLU A 356 -5.46 12.12 19.63
C GLU A 356 -6.81 12.47 18.97
N ASN A 357 -7.50 11.48 18.38
CA ASN A 357 -8.79 11.70 17.71
C ASN A 357 -10.03 11.50 18.61
N PHE A 358 -9.94 10.66 19.65
CA PHE A 358 -11.14 10.22 20.38
C PHE A 358 -11.04 10.29 21.90
N VAL A 359 -9.85 10.52 22.46
CA VAL A 359 -9.63 10.56 23.90
C VAL A 359 -9.19 11.97 24.27
N THR A 360 -10.16 12.89 24.32
CA THR A 360 -9.98 14.25 24.88
C THR A 360 -10.46 14.30 26.32
#